data_AF-A0ABD1RWQ5-F1
#
_entry.id   AF-A0ABD1RWQ5-F1
#
_cell.length_a   1.000
_cell.length_b   1.000
_cell.length_c   1.000
_cell.angle_alpha   90.00
_cell.angle_beta   90.00
_cell.angle_gamma   90.00
#
_symmetry.space_group_name_H-M   'P 1'
#
loop_
_entity.id
_entity.type
_entity.pdbx_description
1 polymer ?
#
loop_
_entity_poly.entity_id
_entity_poly.type
_entity_poly.pdbx_seq_one_letter_code
_entity_poly.pdbx_strand_id
1 'polypeptide(L)'
;MVDSVSGGPGVGPFDSRKKFMELIGPPGSRISDDTLKNVPFFPSMGAQAVKKYFTPKWEEFASHKELEDVLEASLTAAVRMTNLQLKVLGEFQTRMQEHQQALEGLQVAVDSMRMAYEQFQANLRESNSNVLQLTKQLDNANAVRKVVAEALEATNVEKRCLQSEYESREMEAQLLQRDLEVSEKERKEAEAEVARLQGEKKEMKAKLESVEADFIANFHNTEGYTNFSDYFARVGHQEVLAVLRAEYPDLNLGPLRARFPPPEAEGEEG
;
A
#
# COMPACT_ATOMS: atom_id res chain seq x y z
N MET A 1 68.95 91.27 5.97
CA MET A 1 69.23 90.01 5.26
C MET A 1 68.15 89.02 5.71
N VAL A 2 67.19 88.55 4.92
CA VAL A 2 66.79 88.72 3.51
C VAL A 2 65.27 88.41 3.50
N ASP A 3 64.53 89.10 2.63
CA ASP A 3 63.10 88.91 2.33
C ASP A 3 62.73 87.51 1.82
N SER A 4 61.44 87.11 1.96
CA SER A 4 60.52 86.80 0.84
C SER A 4 59.37 85.86 1.25
N VAL A 5 58.12 86.36 1.20
CA VAL A 5 57.08 86.17 0.15
C VAL A 5 56.14 84.99 0.40
N SER A 6 54.92 85.37 0.76
CA SER A 6 53.66 84.62 0.74
C SER A 6 53.33 84.12 -0.67
N GLY A 7 53.15 82.80 -0.80
CA GLY A 7 52.52 82.17 -1.97
C GLY A 7 51.05 81.91 -1.70
N GLY A 8 50.15 82.62 -2.38
CA GLY A 8 48.72 82.32 -2.39
C GLY A 8 48.41 81.07 -3.21
N PRO A 9 47.36 80.30 -2.85
CA PRO A 9 46.98 79.09 -3.58
C PRO A 9 46.44 79.46 -4.97
N GLY A 10 47.11 78.96 -6.02
CA GLY A 10 46.64 79.08 -7.38
C GLY A 10 45.32 78.35 -7.56
N VAL A 11 44.26 79.08 -7.92
CA VAL A 11 42.97 78.53 -8.32
C VAL A 11 43.17 77.84 -9.67
N GLY A 12 43.34 76.51 -9.63
CA GLY A 12 43.45 75.70 -10.83
C GLY A 12 42.12 75.68 -11.61
N PRO A 13 42.16 75.48 -12.94
CA PRO A 13 40.96 75.48 -13.81
C PRO A 13 39.89 74.43 -13.43
N PHE A 14 40.24 73.43 -12.61
CA PHE A 14 39.32 72.41 -12.09
C PHE A 14 38.39 72.95 -10.98
N ASP A 15 38.82 73.96 -10.23
CA ASP A 15 38.07 74.44 -9.06
C ASP A 15 36.90 75.35 -9.47
N SER A 16 37.10 76.15 -10.53
CA SER A 16 36.03 76.93 -11.18
C SER A 16 34.97 76.05 -11.84
N ARG A 17 35.37 74.86 -12.32
CA ARG A 17 34.50 73.90 -12.99
C ARG A 17 33.57 73.18 -12.02
N LYS A 18 34.10 72.79 -10.85
CA LYS A 18 33.33 72.18 -9.77
C LYS A 18 32.31 73.17 -9.20
N LYS A 19 32.73 74.41 -8.93
CA LYS A 19 31.84 75.49 -8.46
C LYS A 19 30.72 75.83 -9.45
N PHE A 20 31.00 75.83 -10.75
CA PHE A 20 29.97 76.09 -11.76
C PHE A 20 28.92 74.97 -11.78
N MET A 21 29.33 73.70 -11.79
CA MET A 21 28.40 72.56 -11.80
C MET A 21 27.58 72.42 -10.51
N GLU A 22 28.15 72.80 -9.36
CA GLU A 22 27.43 72.90 -8.08
C GLU A 22 26.38 74.03 -8.06
N LEU A 23 26.53 75.06 -8.90
CA LEU A 23 25.62 76.21 -8.97
C LEU A 23 24.36 75.95 -9.81
N ILE A 24 24.44 75.04 -10.79
CA ILE A 24 23.35 74.70 -11.73
C ILE A 24 22.74 73.32 -11.51
N GLY A 25 23.34 72.48 -10.66
CA GLY A 25 22.78 71.17 -10.28
C GLY A 25 21.77 71.27 -9.13
N PRO A 26 20.81 70.32 -9.02
CA PRO A 26 19.90 70.25 -7.88
C PRO A 26 20.67 70.09 -6.56
N PRO A 27 20.22 70.69 -5.45
CA PRO A 27 20.95 70.65 -4.18
C PRO A 27 21.15 69.20 -3.70
N GLY A 28 22.40 68.75 -3.60
CA GLY A 28 22.76 67.43 -3.04
C GLY A 28 23.26 66.38 -4.05
N SER A 29 23.28 66.65 -5.35
CA SER A 29 23.88 65.72 -6.32
C SER A 29 25.41 65.72 -6.25
N ARG A 30 26.02 64.64 -5.72
CA ARG A 30 27.47 64.40 -5.82
C ARG A 30 27.82 63.95 -7.24
N ILE A 31 28.28 64.87 -8.07
CA ILE A 31 28.83 64.55 -9.39
C ILE A 31 30.21 63.92 -9.18
N SER A 32 30.42 62.69 -9.65
CA SER A 32 31.71 62.00 -9.52
C SER A 32 32.77 62.65 -10.41
N ASP A 33 34.03 62.61 -9.98
CA ASP A 33 35.16 63.19 -10.73
C ASP A 33 35.31 62.62 -12.15
N ASP A 34 34.89 61.37 -12.38
CA ASP A 34 34.89 60.77 -13.71
C ASP A 34 33.76 61.30 -14.60
N THR A 35 32.63 61.72 -14.03
CA THR A 35 31.59 62.44 -14.77
C THR A 35 32.08 63.84 -15.17
N LEU A 36 32.80 64.52 -14.26
CA LEU A 36 33.41 65.83 -14.52
C LEU A 36 34.49 65.80 -15.61
N LYS A 37 35.23 64.69 -15.77
CA LYS A 37 36.22 64.54 -16.86
C LYS A 37 35.57 64.42 -18.24
N ASN A 38 34.37 63.83 -18.32
CA ASN A 38 33.71 63.51 -19.58
C ASN A 38 32.74 64.61 -20.09
N VAL A 39 32.40 65.59 -19.26
CA VAL A 39 31.64 66.76 -19.72
C VAL A 39 32.57 67.64 -20.60
N PRO A 40 32.16 68.19 -21.73
CA PRO A 40 32.94 69.21 -22.43
C PRO A 40 32.80 70.55 -21.69
N PHE A 41 33.89 71.08 -21.12
CA PHE A 41 33.87 72.40 -20.50
C PHE A 41 33.87 73.48 -21.60
N PHE A 42 32.68 73.97 -21.99
CA PHE A 42 32.48 74.94 -23.06
C PHE A 42 33.29 76.27 -22.94
N PRO A 43 33.64 76.81 -21.75
CA PRO A 43 34.42 78.05 -21.66
C PRO A 43 35.85 77.96 -22.21
N SER A 44 36.46 76.75 -22.25
CA SER A 44 37.85 76.62 -22.75
C SER A 44 37.95 76.70 -24.27
N MET A 45 36.87 76.41 -25.01
CA MET A 45 36.88 76.49 -26.48
C MET A 45 36.83 77.92 -27.00
N GLY A 46 36.11 78.83 -26.32
CA GLY A 46 36.16 80.27 -26.63
C GLY A 46 37.56 80.84 -26.40
N ALA A 47 38.19 80.50 -25.27
CA ALA A 47 39.55 80.93 -24.95
C ALA A 47 40.61 80.32 -25.88
N GLN A 48 40.48 79.05 -26.29
CA GLN A 48 41.39 78.42 -27.25
C GLN A 48 41.19 78.93 -28.68
N ALA A 49 39.96 79.23 -29.10
CA ALA A 49 39.69 79.81 -30.41
C ALA A 49 40.25 81.23 -30.50
N VAL A 50 40.01 82.08 -29.48
CA VAL A 50 40.61 83.42 -29.40
C VAL A 50 42.15 83.32 -29.43
N LYS A 51 42.76 82.41 -28.66
CA LYS A 51 44.22 82.21 -28.66
C LYS A 51 44.79 81.66 -29.98
N LYS A 52 43.97 80.96 -30.78
CA LYS A 52 44.36 80.39 -32.08
C LYS A 52 44.19 81.37 -33.24
N TYR A 53 43.20 82.27 -33.17
CA TYR A 53 42.94 83.28 -34.20
C TYR A 53 43.63 84.62 -33.90
N PHE A 54 43.75 85.02 -32.63
CA PHE A 54 44.55 86.16 -32.17
C PHE A 54 45.92 85.67 -31.69
N THR A 55 46.81 85.43 -32.66
CA THR A 55 48.22 85.07 -32.43
C THR A 55 49.10 86.32 -32.61
N PRO A 56 50.41 86.29 -32.26
CA PRO A 56 51.32 87.40 -32.54
C PRO A 56 51.35 87.85 -34.02
N LYS A 57 51.01 86.94 -34.95
CA LYS A 57 50.83 87.27 -36.39
C LYS A 57 49.65 88.21 -36.66
N TRP A 58 48.67 88.25 -35.76
CA TRP A 58 47.53 89.16 -35.84
C TRP A 58 47.93 90.58 -35.45
N GLU A 59 48.80 90.72 -34.44
CA GLU A 59 49.42 92.01 -34.06
C GLU A 59 50.31 92.56 -35.19
N GLU A 60 51.05 91.68 -35.89
CA GLU A 60 51.86 92.03 -37.07
C GLU A 60 50.99 92.42 -38.29
N PHE A 61 49.86 91.74 -38.51
CA PHE A 61 48.87 92.09 -39.54
C PHE A 61 48.19 93.44 -39.24
N ALA A 62 47.80 93.67 -37.99
CA ALA A 62 47.10 94.89 -37.58
C ALA A 62 47.99 96.15 -37.59
N SER A 63 49.33 96.00 -37.53
CA SER A 63 50.29 97.12 -37.56
C SER A 63 50.64 97.63 -38.96
N HIS A 64 50.28 96.90 -40.03
CA HIS A 64 50.63 97.23 -41.42
C HIS A 64 49.40 97.44 -42.34
N LYS A 65 48.19 97.49 -41.78
CA LYS A 65 46.92 97.52 -42.51
C LYS A 65 46.05 98.70 -42.10
N GLU A 66 45.19 99.15 -43.01
CA GLU A 66 44.18 100.17 -42.67
C GLU A 66 43.15 99.61 -41.69
N LEU A 67 42.56 100.48 -40.88
CA LEU A 67 41.64 100.10 -39.80
C LEU A 67 40.45 99.25 -40.30
N GLU A 68 39.97 99.53 -41.51
CA GLU A 68 38.85 98.80 -42.14
C GLU A 68 39.19 97.32 -42.39
N ASP A 69 40.40 97.02 -42.91
CA ASP A 69 40.87 95.64 -43.14
C ASP A 69 40.96 94.84 -41.82
N VAL A 70 41.39 95.50 -40.74
CA VAL A 70 41.52 94.90 -39.41
C VAL A 70 40.15 94.62 -38.79
N LEU A 71 39.19 95.53 -38.97
CA LEU A 71 37.80 95.34 -38.54
C LEU A 71 37.12 94.21 -39.34
N GLU A 72 37.30 94.16 -40.66
CA GLU A 72 36.72 93.10 -41.50
C GLU A 72 37.28 91.72 -41.13
N ALA A 73 38.60 91.62 -40.91
CA ALA A 73 39.25 90.38 -40.46
C ALA A 73 38.76 89.96 -39.07
N SER A 74 38.61 90.91 -38.14
CA SER A 74 38.08 90.66 -36.79
C SER A 74 36.64 90.15 -36.83
N LEU A 75 35.78 90.80 -37.62
CA LEU A 75 34.38 90.43 -37.78
C LEU A 75 34.25 89.05 -38.42
N THR A 76 35.04 88.78 -39.47
CA THR A 76 35.09 87.47 -40.13
C THR A 76 35.53 86.36 -39.17
N ALA A 77 36.54 86.62 -38.34
CA ALA A 77 36.99 85.67 -37.31
C ALA A 77 35.91 85.43 -36.24
N ALA A 78 35.25 86.49 -35.77
CA ALA A 78 34.14 86.38 -34.82
C ALA A 78 32.99 85.54 -35.38
N VAL A 79 32.53 85.83 -36.61
CA VAL A 79 31.48 85.05 -37.29
C VAL A 79 31.88 83.58 -37.43
N ARG A 80 33.14 83.28 -37.80
CA ARG A 80 33.63 81.89 -37.88
C ARG A 80 33.62 81.19 -36.52
N MET A 81 34.04 81.88 -35.45
CA MET A 81 34.00 81.33 -34.10
C MET A 81 32.56 81.07 -33.64
N THR A 82 31.64 82.01 -33.86
CA THR A 82 30.22 81.83 -33.53
C THR A 82 29.60 80.67 -34.31
N ASN A 83 29.88 80.57 -35.61
CA ASN A 83 29.41 79.45 -36.43
C ASN A 83 29.95 78.10 -35.93
N LEU A 84 31.22 78.04 -35.49
CA LEU A 84 31.79 76.82 -34.90
C LEU A 84 31.10 76.47 -33.58
N GLN A 85 30.85 77.46 -32.71
CA GLN A 85 30.15 77.26 -31.44
C GLN A 85 28.72 76.76 -31.67
N LEU A 86 27.99 77.34 -32.62
CA LEU A 86 26.66 76.88 -33.01
C LEU A 86 26.67 75.44 -33.54
N LYS A 87 27.66 75.08 -34.35
CA LYS A 87 27.82 73.70 -34.85
C LYS A 87 28.05 72.72 -33.70
N VAL A 88 28.97 73.04 -32.77
CA VAL A 88 29.24 72.19 -31.60
C VAL A 88 28.01 72.07 -30.71
N LEU A 89 27.26 73.16 -30.49
CA LEU A 89 26.03 73.13 -29.71
C LEU A 89 24.96 72.25 -30.37
N GLY A 90 24.83 72.31 -31.70
CA GLY A 90 23.94 71.44 -32.47
C GLY A 90 24.34 69.97 -32.35
N GLU A 91 25.62 69.63 -32.52
CA GLU A 91 26.13 68.26 -32.33
C GLU A 91 25.90 67.75 -30.90
N PHE A 92 26.11 68.61 -29.89
CA PHE A 92 25.83 68.27 -28.50
C PHE A 92 24.34 68.00 -28.26
N GLN A 93 23.45 68.84 -28.82
CA GLN A 93 22.01 68.66 -28.71
C GLN A 93 21.55 67.35 -29.35
N THR A 94 22.06 67.01 -30.54
CA THR A 94 21.77 65.72 -31.20
C THR A 94 22.20 64.54 -30.33
N ARG A 95 23.43 64.57 -29.78
CA ARG A 95 23.91 63.51 -28.87
C ARG A 95 23.07 63.40 -27.60
N MET A 96 22.66 64.53 -27.02
CA MET A 96 21.77 64.54 -25.86
C MET A 96 20.42 63.88 -26.17
N GLN A 97 19.86 64.14 -27.36
CA GLN A 97 18.62 63.52 -27.80
C GLN A 97 18.78 62.01 -28.05
N GLU A 98 19.88 61.59 -28.68
CA GLU A 98 20.21 60.16 -28.86
C GLU A 98 20.36 59.45 -27.52
N HIS A 99 21.06 60.06 -26.54
CA HIS A 99 21.18 59.52 -25.19
C HIS A 99 19.83 59.44 -24.48
N GLN A 100 18.97 60.45 -24.62
CA GLN A 100 17.62 60.42 -24.05
C GLN A 100 16.79 59.26 -24.62
N GLN A 101 16.82 59.07 -25.94
CA GLN A 101 16.14 57.95 -26.58
C GLN A 101 16.71 56.59 -26.15
N ALA A 102 18.04 56.49 -25.97
CA ALA A 102 18.67 55.29 -25.46
C ALA A 102 18.27 54.98 -24.01
N LEU A 103 18.14 56.01 -23.15
CA LEU A 103 17.66 55.86 -21.78
C LEU A 103 16.20 55.39 -21.74
N GLU A 104 15.33 55.97 -22.58
CA GLU A 104 13.94 55.53 -22.71
C GLU A 104 13.85 54.08 -23.22
N GLY A 105 14.67 53.70 -24.21
CA GLY A 105 14.75 52.32 -24.69
C GLY A 105 15.22 51.33 -23.63
N LEU A 106 16.23 51.69 -22.82
CA LEU A 106 16.69 50.89 -21.70
C LEU A 106 15.62 50.74 -20.63
N GLN A 107 14.87 51.80 -20.33
CA GLN A 107 13.78 51.75 -19.35
C GLN A 107 12.69 50.75 -19.77
N VAL A 108 12.26 50.80 -21.04
CA VAL A 108 11.30 49.84 -21.59
C VAL A 108 11.82 48.40 -21.51
N ALA A 109 13.11 48.18 -21.81
CA ALA A 109 13.72 46.86 -21.70
C ALA A 109 13.76 46.34 -20.26
N VAL A 110 14.08 47.22 -19.29
CA VAL A 110 14.06 46.88 -17.86
C VAL A 110 12.65 46.51 -17.40
N ASP A 111 11.64 47.29 -17.78
CA ASP A 111 10.25 47.00 -17.41
C ASP A 111 9.76 45.69 -18.05
N SER A 112 10.13 45.42 -19.30
CA SER A 112 9.85 44.15 -19.97
C SER A 112 10.52 42.97 -19.27
N MET A 113 11.80 43.09 -18.89
CA MET A 113 12.51 42.03 -18.18
C MET A 113 11.92 41.79 -16.79
N ARG A 114 11.50 42.84 -16.10
CA ARG A 114 10.84 42.74 -14.80
C ARG A 114 9.52 41.97 -14.91
N MET A 115 8.67 42.29 -15.88
CA MET A 115 7.43 41.55 -16.10
C MET A 115 7.69 40.07 -16.41
N ALA A 116 8.67 39.78 -17.28
CA ALA A 116 9.05 38.40 -17.60
C ALA A 116 9.56 37.63 -16.36
N TYR A 117 10.33 38.30 -15.50
CA TYR A 117 10.81 37.72 -14.26
C TYR A 117 9.69 37.43 -13.26
N GLU A 118 8.74 38.35 -13.09
CA GLU A 118 7.57 38.16 -12.24
C GLU A 118 6.68 37.01 -12.73
N GLN A 119 6.48 36.89 -14.05
CA GLN A 119 5.76 35.77 -14.65
C GLN A 119 6.50 34.45 -14.43
N PHE A 120 7.82 34.42 -14.62
CA PHE A 120 8.63 33.23 -14.35
C PHE A 120 8.52 32.79 -12.87
N GLN A 121 8.57 33.73 -11.93
CA GLN A 121 8.36 33.42 -10.51
C GLN A 121 6.97 32.86 -10.23
N ALA A 122 5.92 33.41 -10.86
CA ALA A 122 4.56 32.89 -10.71
C ALA A 122 4.46 31.44 -11.19
N ASN A 123 4.99 31.15 -12.38
CA ASN A 123 5.04 29.80 -12.94
C ASN A 123 5.84 28.83 -12.05
N LEU A 124 6.95 29.29 -11.47
CA LEU A 124 7.76 28.49 -10.55
C LEU A 124 6.98 28.13 -9.28
N ARG A 125 6.23 29.07 -8.70
CA ARG A 125 5.38 28.82 -7.52
C ARG A 125 4.27 27.83 -7.84
N GLU A 126 3.62 27.98 -8.99
CA GLU A 126 2.57 27.05 -9.45
C GLU A 126 3.13 25.64 -9.66
N SER A 127 4.26 25.53 -10.37
CA SER A 127 4.96 24.25 -10.59
C SER A 127 5.31 23.57 -9.27
N ASN A 128 5.86 24.31 -8.30
CA ASN A 128 6.17 23.79 -6.97
C ASN A 128 4.91 23.31 -6.21
N SER A 129 3.80 24.05 -6.31
CA SER A 129 2.51 23.63 -5.75
C SER A 129 2.03 22.32 -6.38
N ASN A 130 2.13 22.19 -7.71
CA ASN A 130 1.75 20.98 -8.43
C ASN A 130 2.63 19.80 -8.05
N VAL A 131 3.95 19.99 -7.91
CA VAL A 131 4.87 18.96 -7.42
C VAL A 131 4.46 18.48 -6.03
N LEU A 132 4.16 19.38 -5.09
CA LEU A 132 3.71 19.00 -3.74
C LEU A 132 2.39 18.23 -3.76
N GLN A 133 1.44 18.61 -4.62
CA GLN A 133 0.18 17.87 -4.79
C GLN A 133 0.42 16.47 -5.35
N LEU A 134 1.26 16.34 -6.39
CA LEU A 134 1.61 15.06 -6.99
C LEU A 134 2.36 14.15 -6.00
N THR A 135 3.26 14.70 -5.19
CA THR A 135 3.93 13.94 -4.13
C THR A 135 2.92 13.38 -3.12
N LYS A 136 1.97 14.20 -2.65
CA LYS A 136 0.89 13.72 -1.76
C LYS A 136 0.03 12.63 -2.41
N GLN A 137 -0.31 12.79 -3.68
CA GLN A 137 -1.07 11.78 -4.43
C GLN A 137 -0.28 10.48 -4.57
N LEU A 138 1.02 10.56 -4.82
CA LEU A 138 1.92 9.42 -4.91
C LEU A 138 2.03 8.68 -3.57
N ASP A 139 2.17 9.42 -2.46
CA ASP A 139 2.21 8.85 -1.11
C ASP A 139 0.90 8.13 -0.77
N ASN A 140 -0.24 8.75 -1.09
CA ASN A 140 -1.56 8.14 -0.93
C ASN A 140 -1.71 6.88 -1.79
N ALA A 141 -1.29 6.92 -3.06
CA ALA A 141 -1.34 5.75 -3.94
C ALA A 141 -0.44 4.61 -3.43
N ASN A 142 0.74 4.93 -2.90
CA ASN A 142 1.63 3.94 -2.29
C ASN A 142 1.04 3.32 -1.03
N ALA A 143 0.38 4.12 -0.18
CA ALA A 143 -0.30 3.63 1.02
C ALA A 143 -1.46 2.70 0.64
N VAL A 144 -2.30 3.08 -0.33
CA VAL A 144 -3.38 2.23 -0.84
C VAL A 144 -2.82 0.93 -1.43
N ARG A 145 -1.77 1.00 -2.25
CA ARG A 145 -1.12 -0.18 -2.81
C ARG A 145 -0.63 -1.14 -1.74
N LYS A 146 -0.05 -0.61 -0.64
CA LYS A 146 0.41 -1.43 0.50
C LYS A 146 -0.77 -2.14 1.17
N VAL A 147 -1.84 -1.43 1.49
CA VAL A 147 -3.05 -2.01 2.11
C VAL A 147 -3.67 -3.09 1.21
N VAL A 148 -3.75 -2.85 -0.10
CA VAL A 148 -4.27 -3.85 -1.05
C VAL A 148 -3.38 -5.09 -1.10
N ALA A 149 -2.05 -4.92 -1.06
CA ALA A 149 -1.13 -6.06 -1.03
C ALA A 149 -1.29 -6.90 0.24
N GLU A 150 -1.39 -6.26 1.41
CA GLU A 150 -1.60 -6.94 2.70
C GLU A 150 -2.96 -7.68 2.73
N ALA A 151 -4.03 -7.05 2.23
CA ALA A 151 -5.35 -7.68 2.15
C ALA A 151 -5.36 -8.89 1.20
N LEU A 152 -4.65 -8.79 0.07
CA LEU A 152 -4.50 -9.90 -0.88
C LEU A 152 -3.72 -11.06 -0.26
N GLU A 153 -2.65 -10.77 0.49
CA GLU A 153 -1.89 -11.78 1.22
C GLU A 153 -2.75 -12.49 2.28
N ALA A 154 -3.49 -11.73 3.10
CA ALA A 154 -4.41 -12.27 4.09
C ALA A 154 -5.46 -13.19 3.46
N THR A 155 -6.09 -12.74 2.37
CA THR A 155 -7.07 -13.54 1.61
C THR A 155 -6.45 -14.82 1.05
N ASN A 156 -5.21 -14.77 0.57
CA ASN A 156 -4.49 -15.95 0.06
C ASN A 156 -4.10 -16.93 1.17
N VAL A 157 -3.84 -16.44 2.39
CA VAL A 157 -3.61 -17.30 3.57
C VAL A 157 -4.92 -17.98 3.97
N GLU A 158 -6.02 -17.23 4.08
CA GLU A 158 -7.35 -17.76 4.40
C GLU A 158 -7.79 -18.82 3.38
N LYS A 159 -7.63 -18.54 2.08
CA LYS A 159 -7.92 -19.50 1.01
C LYS A 159 -7.14 -20.80 1.17
N ARG A 160 -5.84 -20.74 1.49
CA ARG A 160 -5.02 -21.93 1.73
C ARG A 160 -5.46 -22.70 2.98
N CYS A 161 -5.86 -21.99 4.04
CA CYS A 161 -6.41 -22.59 5.26
C CYS A 161 -7.70 -23.36 4.96
N LEU A 162 -8.66 -22.71 4.29
CA LEU A 162 -9.93 -23.32 3.90
C LEU A 162 -9.73 -24.51 2.95
N GLN A 163 -8.77 -24.42 2.02
CA GLN A 163 -8.45 -25.53 1.14
C GLN A 163 -7.91 -26.73 1.93
N SER A 164 -7.00 -26.50 2.89
CA SER A 164 -6.49 -27.56 3.76
C SER A 164 -7.58 -28.17 4.64
N GLU A 165 -8.50 -27.36 5.16
CA GLU A 165 -9.66 -27.85 5.93
C GLU A 165 -10.61 -28.69 5.06
N TYR A 166 -10.84 -28.26 3.83
CA TYR A 166 -11.65 -29.01 2.86
C TYR A 166 -11.02 -30.37 2.56
N GLU A 167 -9.73 -30.41 2.24
CA GLU A 167 -8.98 -31.65 1.99
C GLU A 167 -9.00 -32.58 3.23
N SER A 168 -8.88 -32.02 4.44
CA SER A 168 -8.97 -32.80 5.68
C SER A 168 -10.37 -33.40 5.89
N ARG A 169 -11.44 -32.64 5.63
CA ARG A 169 -12.82 -33.13 5.74
C ARG A 169 -13.15 -34.16 4.68
N GLU A 170 -12.62 -34.00 3.48
CA GLU A 170 -12.76 -34.98 2.41
C GLU A 170 -12.11 -36.31 2.81
N MET A 171 -10.91 -36.27 3.41
CA MET A 171 -10.25 -37.45 3.94
C MET A 171 -11.05 -38.11 5.08
N GLU A 172 -11.58 -37.32 6.02
CA GLU A 172 -12.44 -37.82 7.10
C GLU A 172 -13.70 -38.51 6.56
N ALA A 173 -14.36 -37.90 5.57
CA ALA A 173 -15.53 -38.50 4.92
C ALA A 173 -15.19 -39.83 4.23
N GLN A 174 -14.03 -39.93 3.57
CA GLN A 174 -13.57 -41.18 2.95
C GLN A 174 -13.29 -42.28 3.99
N LEU A 175 -12.73 -41.92 5.16
CA LEU A 175 -12.51 -42.86 6.25
C LEU A 175 -13.83 -43.36 6.83
N LEU A 176 -14.76 -42.45 7.13
CA LEU A 176 -16.09 -42.81 7.63
C LEU A 176 -16.87 -43.69 6.64
N GLN A 177 -16.73 -43.42 5.34
CA GLN A 177 -17.35 -44.25 4.31
C GLN A 177 -16.77 -45.68 4.33
N ARG A 178 -15.45 -45.82 4.48
CA ARG A 178 -14.81 -47.14 4.63
C ARG A 178 -15.26 -47.86 5.89
N ASP A 179 -15.34 -47.17 7.02
CA ASP A 179 -15.79 -47.76 8.28
C ASP A 179 -17.24 -48.24 8.17
N LEU A 180 -18.10 -47.47 7.48
CA LEU A 180 -19.47 -47.88 7.18
C LEU A 180 -19.51 -49.13 6.30
N GLU A 181 -18.72 -49.20 5.22
CA GLU A 181 -18.63 -50.37 4.36
C GLU A 181 -18.17 -51.63 5.11
N VAL A 182 -17.20 -51.49 6.02
CA VAL A 182 -16.73 -52.59 6.89
C VAL A 182 -17.83 -53.02 7.85
N SER A 183 -18.48 -52.08 8.54
CA SER A 183 -19.56 -52.38 9.49
C SER A 183 -20.76 -53.05 8.81
N GLU A 184 -21.13 -52.59 7.61
CA GLU A 184 -22.19 -53.23 6.83
C GLU A 184 -21.85 -54.67 6.42
N LYS A 185 -20.57 -54.93 6.09
CA LYS A 185 -20.09 -56.26 5.77
C LYS A 185 -20.14 -57.18 7.00
N GLU A 186 -19.64 -56.73 8.15
CA GLU A 186 -19.71 -57.47 9.41
C GLU A 186 -21.16 -57.77 9.82
N ARG A 187 -22.06 -56.78 9.64
CA ARG A 187 -23.49 -56.96 9.88
C ARG A 187 -24.08 -58.06 9.00
N LYS A 188 -23.75 -58.08 7.70
CA LYS A 188 -24.20 -59.13 6.76
C LYS A 188 -23.65 -60.50 7.13
N GLU A 189 -22.38 -60.59 7.54
CA GLU A 189 -21.77 -61.83 8.00
C GLU A 189 -22.43 -62.36 9.29
N ALA A 190 -22.70 -61.48 10.25
CA ALA A 190 -23.43 -61.82 11.46
C ALA A 190 -24.87 -62.28 11.17
N GLU A 191 -25.58 -61.60 10.26
CA GLU A 191 -26.92 -62.03 9.80
C GLU A 191 -26.89 -63.41 9.16
N ALA A 192 -25.88 -63.69 8.33
CA ALA A 192 -25.70 -65.00 7.70
C ALA A 192 -25.41 -66.10 8.75
N GLU A 193 -24.58 -65.82 9.75
CA GLU A 193 -24.28 -66.75 10.83
C GLU A 193 -25.49 -67.04 11.72
N VAL A 194 -26.30 -66.01 12.03
CA VAL A 194 -27.58 -66.19 12.74
C VAL A 194 -28.52 -67.08 11.94
N ALA A 195 -28.64 -66.88 10.62
CA ALA A 195 -29.46 -67.72 9.77
C ALA A 195 -28.97 -69.19 9.75
N ARG A 196 -27.64 -69.40 9.70
CA ARG A 196 -27.00 -70.71 9.77
C ARG A 196 -27.34 -71.43 11.09
N LEU A 197 -27.12 -70.76 12.22
CA LEU A 197 -27.42 -71.28 13.56
C LEU A 197 -28.91 -71.58 13.76
N GLN A 198 -29.80 -70.76 13.20
CA GLN A 198 -31.23 -71.04 13.21
C GLN A 198 -31.59 -72.31 12.42
N GLY A 199 -30.91 -72.55 11.30
CA GLY A 199 -31.02 -73.79 10.52
C GLY A 199 -30.59 -75.01 11.33
N GLU A 200 -29.39 -74.97 11.91
CA GLU A 200 -28.87 -76.05 12.76
C GLU A 200 -29.76 -76.32 13.97
N LYS A 201 -30.29 -75.27 14.61
CA LYS A 201 -31.23 -75.40 15.73
C LYS A 201 -32.50 -76.13 15.31
N LYS A 202 -33.05 -75.82 14.13
CA LYS A 202 -34.24 -76.52 13.60
C LYS A 202 -33.93 -77.99 13.29
N GLU A 203 -32.76 -78.28 12.70
CA GLU A 203 -32.34 -79.65 12.41
C GLU A 203 -32.13 -80.45 13.70
N MET A 204 -31.46 -79.89 14.71
CA MET A 204 -31.27 -80.53 16.01
C MET A 204 -32.59 -80.77 16.72
N LYS A 205 -33.55 -79.83 16.63
CA LYS A 205 -34.91 -80.02 17.15
C LYS A 205 -35.63 -81.17 16.45
N ALA A 206 -35.54 -81.25 15.11
CA ALA A 206 -36.14 -82.34 14.34
C ALA A 206 -35.50 -83.70 14.67
N LYS A 207 -34.17 -83.75 14.85
CA LYS A 207 -33.47 -84.96 15.30
C LYS A 207 -33.92 -85.37 16.70
N LEU A 208 -34.05 -84.42 17.62
CA LEU A 208 -34.55 -84.69 18.97
C LEU A 208 -35.99 -85.22 18.93
N GLU A 209 -36.88 -84.58 18.19
CA GLU A 209 -38.27 -85.04 18.01
C GLU A 209 -38.33 -86.44 17.37
N SER A 210 -37.45 -86.76 16.42
CA SER A 210 -37.33 -88.09 15.83
C SER A 210 -36.86 -89.13 16.84
N VAL A 211 -35.84 -88.81 17.65
CA VAL A 211 -35.33 -89.71 18.71
C VAL A 211 -36.39 -89.93 19.78
N GLU A 212 -37.11 -88.88 20.18
CA GLU A 212 -38.24 -88.99 21.11
C GLU A 212 -39.36 -89.86 20.53
N ALA A 213 -39.72 -89.66 19.25
CA ALA A 213 -40.72 -90.48 18.59
C ALA A 213 -40.29 -91.95 18.50
N ASP A 214 -39.04 -92.23 18.14
CA ASP A 214 -38.48 -93.58 18.11
C ASP A 214 -38.44 -94.21 19.51
N PHE A 215 -38.09 -93.44 20.54
CA PHE A 215 -38.12 -93.88 21.93
C PHE A 215 -39.54 -94.24 22.38
N ILE A 216 -40.52 -93.37 22.13
CA ILE A 216 -41.93 -93.62 22.46
C ILE A 216 -42.44 -94.85 21.70
N ALA A 217 -42.17 -94.93 20.39
CA ALA A 217 -42.60 -96.03 19.54
C ALA A 217 -41.98 -97.36 19.96
N ASN A 218 -40.78 -97.36 20.54
CA ASN A 218 -40.10 -98.57 21.02
C ASN A 218 -40.09 -98.71 22.54
N PHE A 219 -40.83 -97.88 23.28
CA PHE A 219 -40.78 -97.86 24.74
C PHE A 219 -41.08 -99.23 25.33
N HIS A 220 -42.04 -99.94 24.75
CA HIS A 220 -42.43 -101.30 25.15
C HIS A 220 -41.34 -102.36 24.97
N ASN A 221 -40.28 -102.06 24.21
CA ASN A 221 -39.11 -102.92 24.02
C ASN A 221 -37.94 -102.53 24.93
N THR A 222 -38.11 -101.52 25.79
CA THR A 222 -37.06 -101.09 26.73
C THR A 222 -37.20 -101.79 28.06
N GLU A 223 -36.08 -102.00 28.77
CA GLU A 223 -36.09 -102.48 30.16
C GLU A 223 -36.94 -101.58 31.07
N GLY A 224 -37.00 -100.28 30.76
CA GLY A 224 -37.87 -99.33 31.46
C GLY A 224 -39.34 -99.69 31.38
N TYR A 225 -39.84 -100.16 30.22
CA TYR A 225 -41.22 -100.63 30.13
C TYR A 225 -41.44 -101.96 30.83
N THR A 226 -40.48 -102.89 30.79
CA THR A 226 -40.58 -104.14 31.56
C THR A 226 -40.75 -103.83 33.04
N ASN A 227 -39.88 -102.97 33.60
CA ASN A 227 -39.97 -102.51 34.99
C ASN A 227 -41.28 -101.76 35.28
N PHE A 228 -41.70 -100.84 34.40
CA PHE A 228 -42.97 -100.12 34.51
C PHE A 228 -44.17 -101.08 34.51
N SER A 229 -44.21 -102.03 33.58
CA SER A 229 -45.30 -102.99 33.43
C SER A 229 -45.36 -103.97 34.62
N ASP A 230 -44.21 -104.44 35.10
CA ASP A 230 -44.11 -105.30 36.28
C ASP A 230 -44.57 -104.58 37.54
N TYR A 231 -44.19 -103.31 37.71
CA TYR A 231 -44.66 -102.47 38.81
C TYR A 231 -46.19 -102.33 38.79
N PHE A 232 -46.77 -101.90 37.66
CA PHE A 232 -48.23 -101.71 37.55
C PHE A 232 -49.01 -103.02 37.64
N ALA A 233 -48.46 -104.13 37.12
CA ALA A 233 -49.05 -105.45 37.33
C ALA A 233 -49.06 -105.83 38.82
N ARG A 234 -47.96 -105.59 39.57
CA ARG A 234 -47.93 -105.81 41.03
C ARG A 234 -48.93 -104.92 41.77
N VAL A 235 -49.05 -103.64 41.42
CA VAL A 235 -50.06 -102.73 42.00
C VAL A 235 -51.47 -103.25 41.75
N GLY A 236 -51.81 -103.57 40.49
CA GLY A 236 -53.13 -104.11 40.14
C GLY A 236 -53.43 -105.44 40.85
N HIS A 237 -52.43 -106.33 40.99
CA HIS A 237 -52.59 -107.54 41.79
C HIS A 237 -52.89 -107.24 43.27
N GLN A 238 -52.25 -106.22 43.87
CA GLN A 238 -52.56 -105.81 45.24
C GLN A 238 -53.98 -105.26 45.38
N GLU A 239 -54.45 -104.47 44.41
CA GLU A 239 -55.82 -103.95 44.41
C GLU A 239 -56.85 -105.09 44.33
N VAL A 240 -56.66 -106.05 43.43
CA VAL A 240 -57.53 -107.24 43.33
C VAL A 240 -57.50 -108.06 44.62
N LEU A 241 -56.32 -108.25 45.21
CA LEU A 241 -56.19 -108.95 46.50
C LEU A 241 -56.83 -108.17 47.67
N ALA A 242 -56.86 -106.84 47.61
CA ALA A 242 -57.54 -106.00 48.59
C ALA A 242 -59.06 -106.10 48.46
N VAL A 243 -59.59 -106.10 47.23
CA VAL A 243 -61.03 -106.29 46.95
C VAL A 243 -61.49 -107.69 47.35
N LEU A 244 -60.76 -108.75 46.94
CA LEU A 244 -61.10 -110.13 47.30
C LEU A 244 -61.10 -110.37 48.81
N ARG A 245 -60.18 -109.72 49.53
CA ARG A 245 -60.16 -109.75 51.01
C ARG A 245 -61.39 -109.06 51.60
N ALA A 246 -61.82 -107.95 51.02
CA ALA A 246 -62.97 -107.20 51.50
C ALA A 246 -64.29 -107.94 51.25
N GLU A 247 -64.43 -108.58 50.08
CA GLU A 247 -65.65 -109.32 49.71
C GLU A 247 -65.71 -110.74 50.29
N TYR A 248 -64.58 -111.41 50.46
CA TYR A 248 -64.50 -112.81 50.93
C TYR A 248 -63.44 -112.96 52.04
N PRO A 249 -63.75 -112.52 53.28
CA PRO A 249 -62.78 -112.43 54.37
C PRO A 249 -62.23 -113.78 54.84
N ASP A 250 -62.98 -114.88 54.61
CA ASP A 250 -62.58 -116.23 55.02
C ASP A 250 -61.76 -116.98 53.96
N LEU A 251 -61.56 -116.37 52.77
CA LEU A 251 -60.77 -116.96 51.70
C LEU A 251 -59.29 -116.84 52.04
N ASN A 252 -58.57 -117.96 52.13
CA ASN A 252 -57.13 -117.95 52.43
C ASN A 252 -56.32 -117.43 51.23
N LEU A 253 -56.11 -116.12 51.18
CA LEU A 253 -55.32 -115.42 50.17
C LEU A 253 -53.81 -115.47 50.43
N GLY A 254 -53.35 -116.14 51.49
CA GLY A 254 -51.93 -116.25 51.87
C GLY A 254 -51.01 -116.76 50.75
N PRO A 255 -51.36 -117.86 50.04
CA PRO A 255 -50.57 -118.36 48.92
C PRO A 255 -50.51 -117.37 47.73
N LEU A 256 -51.59 -116.64 47.48
CA LEU A 256 -51.67 -115.64 46.40
C LEU A 256 -50.81 -114.41 46.73
N ARG A 257 -50.79 -113.96 48.00
CA ARG A 257 -49.92 -112.87 48.46
C ARG A 257 -48.44 -113.19 48.41
N ALA A 258 -48.06 -114.43 48.71
CA ALA A 258 -46.66 -114.87 48.62
C ALA A 258 -46.17 -114.88 47.16
N ARG A 259 -47.07 -115.17 46.20
CA ARG A 259 -46.75 -115.20 44.76
C ARG A 259 -46.75 -113.82 44.11
N PHE A 260 -47.52 -112.88 44.64
CA PHE A 260 -47.60 -111.50 44.17
C PHE A 260 -47.29 -110.53 45.33
N PRO A 261 -46.01 -110.33 45.66
CA PRO A 261 -45.62 -109.40 46.71
C PRO A 261 -45.98 -107.96 46.33
N PRO A 262 -46.19 -107.06 47.31
CA PRO A 262 -46.39 -105.65 47.03
C PRO A 262 -45.16 -105.10 46.29
N PRO A 263 -45.34 -104.09 45.41
CA PRO A 263 -44.21 -103.42 44.79
C PRO A 263 -43.30 -102.87 45.89
N GLU A 264 -41.99 -103.10 45.77
CA GLU A 264 -41.01 -102.49 46.66
C GLU A 264 -41.05 -100.98 46.41
N ALA A 265 -41.16 -100.18 47.46
CA ALA A 265 -40.97 -98.75 47.35
C ALA A 265 -39.48 -98.55 47.04
N GLU A 266 -39.14 -98.36 45.76
CA GLU A 266 -37.80 -97.91 45.41
C GLU A 266 -37.59 -96.57 46.12
N GLY A 267 -36.56 -96.55 46.97
CA GLY A 267 -36.26 -95.44 47.85
C GLY A 267 -36.07 -94.15 47.06
N GLU A 268 -36.49 -93.06 47.71
CA GLU A 268 -35.88 -91.76 47.53
C GLU A 268 -34.35 -91.89 47.71
N GLU A 269 -33.61 -92.04 46.62
CA GLU A 269 -32.22 -91.63 46.57
C GLU A 269 -32.11 -90.49 45.54
N GLY A 270 -32.03 -89.26 46.05
CA GLY A 270 -31.87 -88.01 45.29
C GLY A 270 -32.48 -86.80 45.97
#